data_AF-A0A1T1BFJ8-F1
#
_entry.id   AF-A0A1T1BFJ8-F1
#
_cell.length_a   1.000
_cell.length_b   1.000
_cell.length_c   1.000
_cell.angle_alpha   90.00
_cell.angle_beta   90.00
_cell.angle_gamma   90.00
#
_symmetry.space_group_name_H-M   'P 1'
#
loop_
_entity.id
_entity.type
_entity.pdbx_description
1 polymer ?
#
loop_
_entity_poly.entity_id
_entity_poly.type
_entity_poly.pdbx_seq_one_letter_code
_entity_poly.pdbx_strand_id
1 'polypeptide(L)'
;MKLHPILTASITGLLALSACTPVQPGTTDYVPLVQDSILSFTRLAPGQTVFVEYRYPRSLLEENEEFDTYFNALTFDYAPGARVNGNVPDPVRAADWLKFKSADAPKGVTISVQKVNVARAVRRTTETGGSVNVQYNDQFRVTYKITAAADAATGVDAATVTFTDGKNSPDVNLNLNINK
;
A
#
# COMPACT_ATOMS: atom_id res chain seq x y z
N MET A 1 -57.51 -56.12 8.20
CA MET A 1 -57.83 -54.69 8.39
C MET A 1 -57.21 -54.23 9.70
N LYS A 2 -56.58 -53.04 9.65
CA LYS A 2 -55.97 -52.24 10.75
C LYS A 2 -54.51 -52.55 11.12
N LEU A 3 -53.66 -51.74 10.49
CA LEU A 3 -52.29 -51.35 10.83
C LEU A 3 -52.21 -50.44 12.07
N HIS A 4 -50.98 -50.30 12.59
CA HIS A 4 -50.28 -49.11 13.15
C HIS A 4 -49.68 -49.33 14.56
N PRO A 5 -48.57 -48.65 14.94
CA PRO A 5 -47.25 -48.69 14.31
C PRO A 5 -46.09 -48.76 15.34
N ILE A 6 -44.90 -49.09 14.85
CA ILE A 6 -43.63 -49.14 15.58
C ILE A 6 -43.06 -47.72 15.72
N LEU A 7 -42.58 -47.39 16.92
CA LEU A 7 -41.93 -46.12 17.25
C LEU A 7 -40.52 -46.09 16.66
N THR A 8 -40.32 -45.42 15.53
CA THR A 8 -38.99 -45.18 14.96
C THR A 8 -38.48 -43.83 15.42
N ALA A 9 -37.53 -43.83 16.35
CA ALA A 9 -36.82 -42.63 16.78
C ALA A 9 -35.84 -42.20 15.68
N SER A 10 -36.14 -41.09 15.01
CA SER A 10 -35.23 -40.44 14.06
C SER A 10 -34.21 -39.60 14.82
N ILE A 11 -32.98 -40.08 14.94
CA ILE A 11 -31.82 -39.27 15.37
C ILE A 11 -31.48 -38.33 14.21
N THR A 12 -31.95 -37.09 14.30
CA THR A 12 -31.55 -36.00 13.40
C THR A 12 -30.12 -35.59 13.74
N GLY A 13 -29.14 -36.21 13.09
CA GLY A 13 -27.75 -35.79 13.15
C GLY A 13 -27.61 -34.39 12.56
N LEU A 14 -27.38 -33.39 13.42
CA LEU A 14 -26.92 -32.07 13.03
C LEU A 14 -25.53 -32.20 12.39
N LEU A 15 -25.50 -32.30 11.06
CA LEU A 15 -24.33 -32.00 10.26
C LEU A 15 -24.11 -30.48 10.32
N ALA A 16 -23.44 -30.02 11.37
CA ALA A 16 -22.85 -28.69 11.41
C ALA A 16 -21.67 -28.67 10.44
N LEU A 17 -21.96 -28.51 9.15
CA LEU A 17 -20.97 -28.06 8.18
C LEU A 17 -20.56 -26.65 8.61
N SER A 18 -19.37 -26.53 9.17
CA SER A 18 -18.63 -25.27 9.23
C SER A 18 -18.41 -24.80 7.80
N ALA A 19 -19.37 -24.02 7.30
CA ALA A 19 -19.20 -23.27 6.07
C ALA A 19 -18.04 -22.30 6.29
N CYS A 20 -16.84 -22.67 5.83
CA CYS A 20 -15.86 -21.68 5.38
C CYS A 20 -16.56 -20.91 4.26
N THR A 21 -17.17 -19.78 4.60
CA THR A 21 -17.66 -18.86 3.58
C THR A 21 -16.46 -18.48 2.71
N PRO A 22 -16.48 -18.75 1.40
CA PRO A 22 -15.45 -18.23 0.53
C PRO A 22 -15.54 -16.72 0.60
N VAL A 23 -14.49 -16.08 1.11
CA VAL A 23 -14.31 -14.63 0.98
C VAL A 23 -14.20 -14.36 -0.50
N GLN A 24 -15.31 -13.93 -1.09
CA GLN A 24 -15.34 -13.43 -2.45
C GLN A 24 -14.37 -12.24 -2.50
N PRO A 25 -13.28 -12.29 -3.29
CA PRO A 25 -12.42 -11.14 -3.44
C PRO A 25 -13.25 -10.09 -4.18
N GLY A 26 -13.85 -9.18 -3.42
CA GLY A 26 -14.42 -7.97 -3.99
C GLY A 26 -13.28 -7.23 -4.68
N THR A 27 -13.46 -6.91 -5.96
CA THR A 27 -12.67 -5.91 -6.70
C THR A 27 -12.90 -4.54 -6.08
N THR A 28 -12.49 -4.37 -4.84
CA THR A 28 -12.37 -3.07 -4.21
C THR A 28 -10.94 -2.66 -4.51
N ASP A 29 -10.77 -1.72 -5.43
CA ASP A 29 -9.61 -0.84 -5.42
C ASP A 29 -9.62 -0.17 -4.05
N TYR A 30 -8.96 -0.81 -3.07
CA TYR A 30 -8.77 -0.23 -1.76
C TYR A 30 -7.94 1.03 -1.97
N VAL A 31 -8.56 2.19 -1.76
CA VAL A 31 -7.84 3.46 -1.73
C VAL A 31 -6.85 3.36 -0.57
N PRO A 32 -5.53 3.32 -0.83
CA PRO A 32 -4.56 3.16 0.24
C PRO A 32 -4.61 4.40 1.14
N LEU A 33 -4.39 4.19 2.44
CA LEU A 33 -4.15 5.28 3.36
C LEU A 33 -2.85 5.98 2.94
N VAL A 34 -2.94 7.23 2.49
CA VAL A 34 -1.75 8.00 2.10
C VAL A 34 -1.13 8.60 3.35
N GLN A 35 0.16 8.32 3.58
CA GLN A 35 0.91 8.90 4.68
C GLN A 35 1.45 10.27 4.27
N ASP A 36 1.25 11.25 5.16
CA ASP A 36 1.71 12.63 4.94
C ASP A 36 3.24 12.77 5.06
N SER A 37 3.90 11.81 5.73
CA SER A 37 5.34 11.79 5.98
C SER A 37 5.87 10.36 6.10
N ILE A 38 7.17 10.18 5.85
CA ILE A 38 7.90 8.93 6.13
C ILE A 38 7.91 8.59 7.63
N LEU A 39 7.69 9.59 8.49
CA LEU A 39 7.65 9.42 9.96
C LEU A 39 6.24 9.08 10.47
N SER A 40 5.24 9.04 9.60
CA SER A 40 3.87 8.73 10.02
C SER A 40 3.73 7.28 10.43
N PHE A 41 2.91 7.03 11.46
CA PHE A 41 2.62 5.69 11.93
C PHE A 41 1.47 5.06 11.13
N THR A 42 1.68 3.88 10.57
CA THR A 42 0.58 3.00 10.15
C THR A 42 -0.04 2.35 11.38
N ARG A 43 -1.31 2.67 11.63
CA ARG A 43 -2.08 2.08 12.72
C ARG A 43 -2.85 0.86 12.25
N LEU A 44 -2.77 -0.23 13.00
CA LEU A 44 -3.52 -1.45 12.75
C LEU A 44 -3.83 -2.16 14.07
N ALA A 45 -4.87 -2.99 14.09
CA ALA A 45 -5.18 -3.89 15.19
C ALA A 45 -4.79 -5.34 14.83
N PRO A 46 -4.61 -6.24 15.81
CA PRO A 46 -4.44 -7.67 15.55
C PRO A 46 -5.59 -8.22 14.70
N GLY A 47 -5.26 -9.03 13.69
CA GLY A 47 -6.20 -9.58 12.72
C GLY A 47 -6.57 -8.63 11.56
N GLN A 48 -6.01 -7.41 11.53
CA GLN A 48 -6.31 -6.42 10.50
C GLN A 48 -5.31 -6.45 9.34
N THR A 49 -5.80 -6.15 8.14
CA THR A 49 -4.97 -5.80 6.98
C THR A 49 -5.25 -4.37 6.55
N VAL A 50 -4.20 -3.61 6.24
CA VAL A 50 -4.29 -2.24 5.73
C VAL A 50 -3.43 -2.07 4.48
N PHE A 51 -3.92 -1.24 3.56
CA PHE A 51 -3.15 -0.78 2.41
C PHE A 51 -2.73 0.66 2.66
N VAL A 52 -1.45 0.95 2.51
CA VAL A 52 -0.88 2.26 2.87
C VAL A 52 0.12 2.71 1.81
N GLU A 53 0.02 3.97 1.37
CA GLU A 53 0.99 4.60 0.46
C GLU A 53 1.95 5.47 1.28
N TYR A 54 3.23 5.15 1.24
CA TYR A 54 4.29 6.03 1.73
C TYR A 54 4.92 6.80 0.58
N ARG A 55 5.36 8.03 0.89
CA ARG A 55 6.03 8.93 -0.04
C ARG A 55 7.46 9.14 0.43
N TYR A 56 8.40 8.50 -0.24
CA TYR A 56 9.82 8.62 0.08
C TYR A 56 10.47 9.66 -0.82
N PRO A 57 11.23 10.63 -0.28
CA PRO A 57 12.06 11.48 -1.10
C PRO A 57 13.02 10.63 -1.92
N ARG A 58 13.29 11.08 -3.15
CA ARG A 58 14.13 10.39 -4.13
C ARG A 58 15.45 9.90 -3.52
N SER A 59 16.10 10.71 -2.69
CA SER A 59 17.38 10.44 -2.04
C SER A 59 17.42 9.24 -1.08
N LEU A 60 16.27 8.70 -0.65
CA LEU A 60 16.25 7.52 0.24
C LEU A 60 16.33 6.18 -0.50
N LEU A 61 15.98 6.18 -1.79
CA LEU A 61 15.97 4.95 -2.60
C LEU A 61 16.94 5.06 -3.78
N GLU A 62 17.42 6.25 -4.09
CA GLU A 62 18.48 6.49 -5.06
C GLU A 62 19.86 6.32 -4.44
N GLU A 63 20.60 5.34 -4.94
CA GLU A 63 22.00 5.13 -4.58
C GLU A 63 22.95 5.33 -5.78
N ASN A 64 22.44 5.73 -6.95
CA ASN A 64 23.24 6.00 -8.16
C ASN A 64 22.57 6.98 -9.14
N GLU A 65 23.36 7.56 -10.06
CA GLU A 65 22.91 8.53 -11.06
C GLU A 65 21.99 7.95 -12.16
N GLU A 66 21.86 6.62 -12.28
CA GLU A 66 21.01 6.00 -13.32
C GLU A 66 19.52 6.32 -13.12
N PHE A 67 19.15 6.74 -11.90
CA PHE A 67 17.78 7.05 -11.51
C PHE A 67 17.27 8.34 -12.16
N ASP A 68 18.16 9.26 -12.56
CA ASP A 68 17.79 10.50 -13.24
C ASP A 68 16.94 10.26 -14.48
N THR A 69 17.28 9.24 -15.25
CA THR A 69 16.52 8.87 -16.46
C THR A 69 15.06 8.54 -16.13
N TYR A 70 14.81 7.95 -14.95
CA TYR A 70 13.46 7.60 -14.56
C TYR A 70 12.60 8.80 -14.16
N PHE A 71 13.20 9.82 -13.55
CA PHE A 71 12.48 11.04 -13.16
C PHE A 71 12.43 12.07 -14.30
N ASN A 72 13.41 12.09 -15.20
CA ASN A 72 13.44 12.98 -16.37
C ASN A 72 12.44 12.61 -17.45
N ALA A 73 12.02 11.33 -17.50
CA ALA A 73 10.96 10.90 -18.41
C ALA A 73 9.54 11.22 -17.92
N LEU A 74 9.38 11.84 -16.74
CA LEU A 74 8.08 12.31 -16.24
C LEU A 74 7.75 13.69 -16.82
N THR A 75 6.66 13.77 -17.59
CA THR A 75 6.21 15.01 -18.24
C THR A 75 4.93 15.53 -17.59
N PHE A 76 4.93 16.80 -17.20
CA PHE A 76 3.73 17.47 -16.69
C PHE A 76 2.68 17.66 -17.78
N ASP A 77 1.42 17.41 -17.45
CA ASP A 77 0.28 17.77 -18.29
C ASP A 77 -0.23 19.17 -17.92
N TYR A 78 0.08 20.15 -18.77
CA TYR A 78 -0.33 21.55 -18.57
C TYR A 78 -1.73 21.86 -19.12
N ALA A 79 -2.43 20.88 -19.70
CA ALA A 79 -3.75 21.10 -20.26
C ALA A 79 -4.73 21.62 -19.19
N PRO A 80 -5.50 22.69 -19.46
CA PRO A 80 -6.46 23.23 -18.49
C PRO A 80 -7.46 22.19 -17.98
N GLY A 81 -7.88 21.25 -18.84
CA GLY A 81 -8.80 20.17 -18.48
C GLY A 81 -8.19 19.06 -17.62
N ALA A 82 -6.87 18.95 -17.54
CA ALA A 82 -6.18 17.95 -16.72
C ALA A 82 -5.96 18.41 -15.27
N ARG A 83 -6.29 19.67 -14.96
CA ARG A 83 -6.02 20.27 -13.65
C ARG A 83 -6.89 19.66 -12.56
N VAL A 84 -6.27 19.41 -11.43
CA VAL A 84 -6.95 18.94 -10.21
C VAL A 84 -6.88 20.06 -9.18
N ASN A 85 -8.04 20.59 -8.79
CA ASN A 85 -8.15 21.72 -7.87
C ASN A 85 -7.28 22.93 -8.28
N GLY A 86 -7.24 23.21 -9.59
CA GLY A 86 -6.47 24.32 -10.16
C GLY A 86 -4.97 24.07 -10.30
N ASN A 87 -4.46 22.92 -9.85
CA ASN A 87 -3.04 22.56 -10.01
C ASN A 87 -2.83 21.62 -11.20
N VAL A 88 -1.64 21.74 -11.80
CA VAL A 88 -1.10 20.70 -12.71
C VAL A 88 -1.02 19.39 -11.92
N PRO A 89 -1.54 18.27 -12.46
CA PRO A 89 -1.49 16.98 -11.77
C PRO A 89 -0.05 16.45 -11.67
N ASP A 90 0.17 15.60 -10.68
CA ASP A 90 1.46 14.91 -10.52
C ASP A 90 1.69 13.95 -11.69
N PRO A 91 2.79 14.08 -12.47
CA PRO A 91 3.19 13.01 -13.38
C PRO A 91 3.72 11.83 -12.56
N VAL A 92 3.19 10.65 -12.84
CA VAL A 92 3.48 9.41 -12.11
C VAL A 92 3.77 8.31 -13.13
N ARG A 93 4.75 7.45 -12.81
CA ARG A 93 5.04 6.26 -13.61
C ARG A 93 5.42 5.09 -12.71
N ALA A 94 5.04 3.87 -13.11
CA ALA A 94 5.46 2.65 -12.44
C ALA A 94 7.00 2.54 -12.44
N ALA A 95 7.54 2.12 -11.30
CA ALA A 95 8.97 1.89 -11.11
C ALA A 95 9.22 0.37 -11.05
N ASP A 96 8.88 -0.33 -12.13
CA ASP A 96 8.93 -1.80 -12.15
C ASP A 96 10.34 -2.36 -11.99
N TRP A 97 11.38 -1.55 -12.18
CA TRP A 97 12.77 -1.93 -11.98
C TRP A 97 13.15 -2.00 -10.50
N LEU A 98 12.44 -1.30 -9.59
CA LEU A 98 12.69 -1.34 -8.16
C LEU A 98 11.83 -2.45 -7.53
N LYS A 99 12.48 -3.54 -7.12
CA LYS A 99 11.80 -4.75 -6.61
C LYS A 99 11.87 -4.82 -5.09
N PHE A 100 10.83 -5.40 -4.50
CA PHE A 100 10.85 -5.82 -3.09
C PHE A 100 11.81 -6.99 -2.92
N LYS A 101 12.71 -6.90 -1.93
CA LYS A 101 13.66 -7.96 -1.59
C LYS A 101 13.26 -8.67 -0.31
N SER A 102 13.05 -7.91 0.76
CA SER A 102 12.72 -8.44 2.09
C SER A 102 12.04 -7.39 2.96
N ALA A 103 11.33 -7.83 3.99
CA ALA A 103 10.87 -7.00 5.08
C ALA A 103 11.26 -7.65 6.40
N ASP A 104 11.92 -6.88 7.26
CA ASP A 104 12.09 -7.20 8.68
C ASP A 104 10.98 -6.48 9.44
N ALA A 105 10.07 -7.25 10.02
CA ALA A 105 8.84 -6.74 10.61
C ALA A 105 8.63 -7.31 12.03
N PRO A 106 7.91 -6.59 12.90
CA PRO A 106 7.58 -7.08 14.23
C PRO A 106 6.85 -8.43 14.19
N LYS A 107 6.98 -9.21 15.27
CA LYS A 107 6.40 -10.55 15.34
C LYS A 107 4.89 -10.52 15.05
N GLY A 108 4.48 -11.37 14.11
CA GLY A 108 3.08 -11.50 13.67
C GLY A 108 2.66 -10.44 12.65
N VAL A 109 3.58 -9.65 12.11
CA VAL A 109 3.33 -8.69 11.03
C VAL A 109 3.93 -9.19 9.73
N THR A 110 3.15 -9.11 8.65
CA THR A 110 3.61 -9.36 7.29
C THR A 110 3.47 -8.09 6.47
N ILE A 111 4.53 -7.73 5.75
CA ILE A 111 4.58 -6.58 4.84
C ILE A 111 4.86 -7.09 3.44
N SER A 112 4.10 -6.59 2.48
CA SER A 112 4.34 -6.82 1.06
C SER A 112 4.19 -5.52 0.28
N VAL A 113 5.01 -5.35 -0.75
CA VAL A 113 4.92 -4.21 -1.66
C VAL A 113 3.93 -4.55 -2.77
N GLN A 114 2.91 -3.71 -2.93
CA GLN A 114 1.89 -3.87 -3.96
C GLN A 114 2.20 -3.05 -5.20
N LYS A 115 2.75 -1.84 -5.02
CA LYS A 115 3.03 -0.92 -6.11
C LYS A 115 4.19 0.00 -5.75
N VAL A 116 5.04 0.28 -6.72
CA VAL A 116 6.10 1.29 -6.62
C VAL A 116 5.98 2.22 -7.82
N ASN A 117 5.92 3.53 -7.58
CA ASN A 117 5.94 4.54 -8.63
C ASN A 117 6.99 5.60 -8.36
N VAL A 118 7.54 6.17 -9.42
CA VAL A 118 8.22 7.47 -9.37
C VAL A 118 7.22 8.57 -9.69
N ALA A 119 7.36 9.73 -9.04
CA ALA A 119 6.46 10.85 -9.25
C ALA A 119 7.19 12.19 -9.09
N ARG A 120 6.79 13.20 -9.88
CA ARG A 120 7.06 14.60 -9.56
C ARG A 120 5.86 15.15 -8.81
N ALA A 121 5.97 15.24 -7.49
CA ALA A 121 4.87 15.72 -6.65
C ALA A 121 4.77 17.24 -6.71
N VAL A 122 3.74 17.75 -7.38
CA VAL A 122 3.45 19.17 -7.50
C VAL A 122 3.08 19.71 -6.13
N ARG A 123 3.84 20.71 -5.69
CA ARG A 123 3.62 21.47 -4.46
C ARG A 123 2.80 22.73 -4.74
N ARG A 124 3.03 23.35 -5.90
CA ARG A 124 2.38 24.59 -6.28
C ARG A 124 2.38 24.77 -7.78
N THR A 125 1.23 25.15 -8.32
CA THR A 125 1.12 25.71 -9.67
C THR A 125 0.90 27.21 -9.57
N THR A 126 1.60 27.98 -10.40
CA THR A 126 1.41 29.43 -10.53
C THR A 126 1.24 29.79 -11.99
N GLU A 127 0.32 30.71 -12.27
CA GLU A 127 0.07 31.19 -13.61
C GLU A 127 0.37 32.69 -13.68
N THR A 128 1.13 33.11 -14.67
CA THR A 128 1.45 34.52 -14.89
C THR A 128 1.59 34.79 -16.37
N GLY A 129 0.76 35.69 -16.90
CA GLY A 129 0.84 36.13 -18.30
C GLY A 129 0.77 34.99 -19.33
N GLY A 130 -0.03 33.95 -19.08
CA GLY A 130 -0.14 32.77 -19.96
C GLY A 130 0.96 31.72 -19.80
N SER A 131 1.93 31.94 -18.91
CA SER A 131 2.92 30.93 -18.52
C SER A 131 2.48 30.17 -17.28
N VAL A 132 2.66 28.85 -17.28
CA VAL A 132 2.44 27.98 -16.12
C VAL A 132 3.77 27.57 -15.53
N ASN A 133 3.98 27.87 -14.25
CA ASN A 133 5.16 27.48 -13.49
C ASN A 133 4.77 26.51 -12.38
N VAL A 134 5.50 25.40 -12.27
CA VAL A 134 5.22 24.28 -11.36
C VAL A 134 6.41 24.08 -10.43
N GLN A 135 6.16 24.18 -9.12
CA GLN A 135 7.09 23.76 -8.09
C GLN A 135 6.78 22.32 -7.70
N TYR A 136 7.79 21.45 -7.70
CA TYR A 136 7.63 20.02 -7.43
C TYR A 136 8.83 19.45 -6.68
N ASN A 137 8.62 18.28 -6.08
CA ASN A 137 9.68 17.43 -5.54
C ASN A 137 9.61 16.04 -6.17
N ASP A 138 10.75 15.45 -6.46
CA ASP A 138 10.83 14.05 -6.89
C ASP A 138 10.69 13.10 -5.70
N GLN A 139 9.83 12.10 -5.84
CA GLN A 139 9.58 11.11 -4.79
C GLN A 139 9.19 9.75 -5.36
N PHE A 140 9.43 8.72 -4.57
CA PHE A 140 8.82 7.40 -4.74
C PHE A 140 7.49 7.32 -4.00
N ARG A 141 6.48 6.73 -4.63
CA ARG A 141 5.21 6.36 -3.99
C ARG A 141 5.16 4.85 -3.89
N VAL A 142 5.20 4.34 -2.66
CA VAL A 142 5.21 2.91 -2.40
C VAL A 142 3.94 2.52 -1.68
N THR A 143 3.13 1.68 -2.32
CA THR A 143 1.94 1.11 -1.71
C THR A 143 2.29 -0.24 -1.09
N TYR A 144 2.08 -0.35 0.22
CA TYR A 144 2.26 -1.56 1.00
C TYR A 144 0.91 -2.18 1.35
N LYS A 145 0.88 -3.51 1.43
CA LYS A 145 -0.13 -4.26 2.16
C LYS A 145 0.51 -4.76 3.44
N ILE A 146 -0.01 -4.32 4.58
CA ILE A 146 0.47 -4.65 5.91
C ILE A 146 -0.62 -5.43 6.63
N THR A 147 -0.29 -6.62 7.10
CA THR A 147 -1.21 -7.51 7.81
C THR A 147 -0.65 -7.82 9.19
N ALA A 148 -1.42 -7.56 10.24
CA ALA A 148 -1.15 -8.04 11.59
C ALA A 148 -1.97 -9.32 11.83
N ALA A 149 -1.32 -10.41 12.20
CA ALA A 149 -1.97 -11.62 12.68
C ALA A 149 -2.78 -11.34 13.96
N ALA A 150 -3.72 -12.22 14.29
CA ALA A 150 -4.54 -12.08 15.49
C ALA A 150 -3.72 -12.13 16.80
N ASP A 151 -2.54 -12.74 16.77
CA ASP A 151 -1.58 -12.86 17.86
C ASP A 151 -0.35 -11.93 17.70
N ALA A 152 -0.44 -10.92 16.82
CA ALA A 152 0.64 -9.98 16.59
C ALA A 152 1.03 -9.23 17.88
N ALA A 153 2.34 -8.97 18.03
CA ALA A 153 2.83 -8.20 19.15
C ALA A 153 2.28 -6.76 19.09
N THR A 154 1.67 -6.30 20.19
CA THR A 154 1.11 -4.95 20.27
C THR A 154 2.18 -3.94 20.69
N GLY A 155 2.16 -2.74 20.12
CA GLY A 155 3.12 -1.68 20.45
C GLY A 155 3.50 -0.81 19.27
N VAL A 156 4.41 0.11 19.53
CA VAL A 156 5.03 0.98 18.52
C VAL A 156 6.37 0.38 18.15
N ASP A 157 6.58 0.12 16.86
CA ASP A 157 7.81 -0.48 16.35
C ASP A 157 8.10 -0.01 14.91
N ALA A 158 9.32 -0.23 14.44
CA ALA A 158 9.71 0.06 13.07
C ALA A 158 9.91 -1.25 12.30
N ALA A 159 9.39 -1.31 11.08
CA ALA A 159 9.74 -2.35 10.13
C ALA A 159 10.69 -1.79 9.08
N THR A 160 11.68 -2.59 8.70
CA THR A 160 12.61 -2.24 7.63
C THR A 160 12.22 -2.97 6.36
N VAL A 161 12.03 -2.25 5.26
CA VAL A 161 11.78 -2.83 3.94
C VAL A 161 12.99 -2.58 3.07
N THR A 162 13.56 -3.67 2.57
CA THR A 162 14.68 -3.64 1.63
C THR A 162 14.16 -3.76 0.21
N PHE A 163 14.57 -2.83 -0.64
CA PHE A 163 14.36 -2.88 -2.09
C PHE A 163 15.62 -3.38 -2.81
N THR A 164 15.52 -3.63 -4.10
CA THR A 164 16.68 -3.83 -4.96
C THR A 164 16.36 -3.42 -6.40
N ASP A 165 17.33 -2.78 -7.05
CA ASP A 165 17.35 -2.50 -8.50
C ASP A 165 18.22 -3.53 -9.27
N GLY A 166 18.70 -4.58 -8.59
CA GLY A 166 19.64 -5.57 -9.12
C GLY A 166 21.11 -5.25 -8.89
N LYS A 167 21.46 -4.03 -8.47
CA LYS A 167 22.83 -3.60 -8.13
C LYS A 167 22.95 -3.22 -6.66
N ASN A 168 21.98 -2.45 -6.18
CA ASN A 168 21.89 -1.86 -4.86
C ASN A 168 20.75 -2.48 -4.06
N SER A 169 20.72 -2.21 -2.75
CA SER A 169 19.67 -2.72 -1.86
C SER A 169 19.28 -1.69 -0.79
N PRO A 170 18.62 -0.59 -1.18
CA PRO A 170 18.27 0.47 -0.25
C PRO A 170 17.19 0.00 0.74
N ASP A 171 17.33 0.46 1.98
CA ASP A 171 16.39 0.20 3.07
C ASP A 171 15.53 1.42 3.35
N VAL A 172 14.24 1.20 3.63
CA VAL A 172 13.33 2.22 4.13
C VAL A 172 12.58 1.72 5.36
N ASN A 173 12.33 2.65 6.28
CA ASN A 173 11.63 2.34 7.52
C ASN A 173 10.14 2.66 7.41
N LEU A 174 9.33 1.78 7.98
CA LEU A 174 7.89 1.92 8.17
C LEU A 174 7.62 1.99 9.66
N ASN A 175 7.02 3.09 10.11
CA ASN A 175 6.62 3.22 11.52
C ASN A 175 5.26 2.55 11.71
N LEU A 176 5.20 1.55 12.59
CA LEU A 176 4.00 0.76 12.85
C LEU A 176 3.51 1.00 14.27
N ASN A 177 2.18 1.03 14.43
CA ASN A 177 1.54 1.02 15.74
C ASN A 177 0.41 -0.01 15.74
N ILE A 178 0.66 -1.12 16.45
CA ILE A 178 -0.31 -2.19 16.66
C ILE A 178 -1.05 -1.93 17.96
N ASN A 179 -2.29 -1.46 17.82
CA ASN A 179 -3.15 -1.14 18.96
C ASN A 179 -3.71 -2.42 19.60
N LYS A 180 -3.96 -2.36 20.90
CA LYS A 180 -4.72 -3.41 21.62
C LYS A 180 -6.19 -3.36 21.30
#